data_AF-A0A945JKQ0-F1
#
_entry.id   AF-A0A945JKQ0-F1
#
_cell.length_a   1.000
_cell.length_b   1.000
_cell.length_c   1.000
_cell.angle_alpha   90.00
_cell.angle_beta   90.00
_cell.angle_gamma   90.00
#
_symmetry.space_group_name_H-M   'P 1'
#
loop_
_entity.id
_entity.type
_entity.pdbx_description
1 polymer ?
#
loop_
_entity_poly.entity_id
_entity_poly.type
_entity_poly.pdbx_seq_one_letter_code
_entity_poly.pdbx_strand_id
1 'polypeptide(L)'
;MTPGQATGTFVGQKVGMLRGELQRMREQTRRHNGMLQQIRRETGAHSQAYHGSVGSINARLQVGTTPGNPYLVQQWNVSQSALSKIDSDIARMNSLANSVAGTSTMSSYLLETTRAAYGLSGAVEEDHKQLAILEDEVNRTVVLIDRLLNELSEDINRQTTYVSNERNNLTSLSLAIKNGELLGSSLANRAFATAAPIATSAPIANSRATAPRAASPGGRRPLVVIRFDRPNVQYQQALYSAVNRALQRRPQAGFDLVAVAANQGSPAQSTVAANRAKRNAEGVLRSLSGMGLPLQRVRLSAISSGQASSNEVHLYVR
;
A
#
# COMPACT_ATOMS: atom_id res chain seq x y z
N MET A 1 -34.78 -17.92 -14.08
CA MET A 1 -35.89 -16.99 -14.23
C MET A 1 -37.15 -17.81 -14.22
N THR A 2 -37.98 -17.68 -13.19
CA THR A 2 -39.32 -18.25 -13.22
C THR A 2 -40.19 -17.29 -14.03
N PRO A 3 -40.74 -17.68 -15.20
CA PRO A 3 -41.61 -16.79 -15.96
C PRO A 3 -42.86 -16.54 -15.12
N GLY A 4 -43.15 -15.26 -14.84
CA GLY A 4 -44.41 -14.88 -14.23
C GLY A 4 -45.52 -14.83 -15.27
N GLN A 5 -46.73 -15.22 -14.88
CA GLN A 5 -47.90 -15.15 -15.73
C GLN A 5 -48.29 -13.69 -15.96
N ALA A 6 -48.71 -13.36 -17.19
CA ALA A 6 -49.21 -12.03 -17.52
C ALA A 6 -50.61 -11.88 -16.95
N THR A 7 -50.74 -11.04 -15.93
CA THR A 7 -51.99 -10.79 -15.18
C THR A 7 -52.91 -9.78 -15.86
N GLY A 8 -52.42 -9.08 -16.90
CA GLY A 8 -53.17 -8.03 -17.61
C GLY A 8 -53.33 -6.72 -16.82
N THR A 9 -52.81 -6.65 -15.59
CA THR A 9 -52.85 -5.45 -14.73
C THR A 9 -51.77 -4.45 -15.12
N PHE A 10 -51.95 -3.18 -14.72
CA PHE A 10 -50.92 -2.15 -14.89
C PHE A 10 -49.63 -2.50 -14.11
N VAL A 11 -49.76 -3.12 -12.94
CA VAL A 11 -48.62 -3.59 -12.13
C VAL A 11 -47.88 -4.73 -12.83
N GLY A 12 -48.59 -5.69 -13.42
CA GLY A 12 -47.99 -6.76 -14.22
C GLY A 12 -47.16 -6.25 -15.40
N GLN A 13 -47.63 -5.20 -16.09
CA GLN A 13 -46.84 -4.54 -17.14
C GLN A 13 -45.56 -3.89 -16.57
N LYS A 14 -45.65 -3.23 -15.42
CA LYS A 14 -44.49 -2.64 -14.73
C LYS A 14 -43.49 -3.71 -14.29
N VAL A 15 -43.95 -4.83 -13.73
CA VAL A 15 -43.12 -6.00 -13.38
C VAL A 15 -42.37 -6.53 -14.61
N GLY A 16 -43.04 -6.63 -15.76
CA GLY A 16 -42.41 -7.01 -17.03
C GLY A 16 -41.27 -6.09 -17.43
N MET A 17 -41.48 -4.77 -17.35
CA MET A 17 -40.43 -3.77 -17.62
C MET A 17 -39.24 -3.91 -16.65
N LEU A 18 -39.51 -4.01 -15.35
CA LEU A 18 -38.46 -4.12 -14.33
C LEU A 18 -37.66 -5.43 -14.45
N ARG A 19 -38.30 -6.53 -14.85
CA ARG A 19 -37.60 -7.79 -15.19
C ARG A 19 -36.65 -7.62 -16.37
N GLY A 20 -37.06 -6.91 -17.42
CA GLY A 20 -36.20 -6.60 -18.55
C GLY A 20 -34.99 -5.74 -18.15
N GLU A 21 -35.19 -4.77 -17.26
CA GLU A 21 -34.12 -3.98 -16.65
C GLU A 21 -33.14 -4.85 -15.85
N LEU A 22 -33.66 -5.70 -14.96
CA LEU A 22 -32.87 -6.63 -14.17
C LEU A 22 -32.06 -7.58 -15.06
N GLN A 23 -32.64 -8.10 -16.14
CA GLN A 23 -31.93 -8.97 -17.07
C GLN A 23 -30.75 -8.25 -17.73
N ARG A 24 -30.95 -7.01 -18.21
CA ARG A 24 -29.89 -6.18 -18.78
C ARG A 24 -28.79 -5.91 -17.75
N MET A 25 -29.15 -5.59 -16.52
CA MET A 25 -28.21 -5.36 -15.42
C MET A 25 -27.40 -6.61 -15.05
N ARG A 26 -28.04 -7.78 -14.98
CA ARG A 26 -27.37 -9.07 -14.72
C ARG A 26 -26.38 -9.41 -15.83
N GLU A 27 -26.73 -9.14 -17.08
CA GLU A 27 -25.84 -9.32 -18.23
C GLU A 27 -24.63 -8.38 -18.16
N GLN A 28 -24.84 -7.10 -17.85
CA GLN A 28 -23.76 -6.14 -17.62
C GLN A 28 -22.83 -6.59 -16.48
N THR A 29 -23.40 -7.03 -15.36
CA THR A 29 -22.64 -7.51 -14.19
C THR A 29 -21.79 -8.74 -14.54
N ARG A 30 -22.33 -9.68 -15.33
CA ARG A 30 -21.56 -10.83 -15.84
C ARG A 30 -20.40 -10.40 -16.74
N ARG A 31 -20.63 -9.42 -17.63
CA ARG A 31 -19.57 -8.85 -18.48
C ARG A 31 -18.49 -8.16 -17.67
N HIS A 32 -18.86 -7.36 -16.67
CA HIS A 32 -17.91 -6.72 -15.76
C HIS A 32 -17.05 -7.75 -15.02
N ASN A 33 -17.66 -8.83 -14.51
CA ASN A 33 -16.93 -9.91 -13.87
C ASN A 33 -15.97 -10.60 -14.86
N GLY A 34 -16.43 -10.91 -16.08
CA GLY A 34 -15.60 -11.48 -17.14
C GLY A 34 -14.39 -10.60 -17.48
N MET A 35 -14.59 -9.29 -17.59
CA MET A 35 -13.53 -8.31 -17.83
C MET A 35 -12.53 -8.27 -16.67
N LEU A 36 -13.00 -8.26 -15.42
CA LEU A 36 -12.13 -8.32 -14.25
C LEU A 36 -11.25 -9.59 -14.26
N GLN A 37 -11.84 -10.75 -14.53
CA GLN A 37 -11.10 -12.01 -14.61
C GLN A 37 -10.09 -12.01 -15.76
N GLN A 38 -10.42 -11.40 -16.89
CA GLN A 38 -9.48 -11.22 -18.00
C GLN A 38 -8.30 -10.32 -17.59
N ILE A 39 -8.57 -9.16 -16.99
CA ILE A 39 -7.51 -8.26 -16.54
C ILE A 39 -6.60 -8.97 -15.54
N ARG A 40 -7.15 -9.73 -14.57
CA ARG A 40 -6.35 -10.51 -13.62
C ARG A 40 -5.41 -11.51 -14.30
N ARG A 41 -5.89 -12.22 -15.34
CA ARG A 41 -5.04 -13.14 -16.12
C ARG A 41 -3.93 -12.41 -16.87
N GLU A 42 -4.25 -11.30 -17.51
CA GLU A 42 -3.27 -10.46 -18.24
C GLU A 42 -2.22 -9.90 -17.28
N THR A 43 -2.63 -9.33 -16.15
CA THR A 43 -1.72 -8.83 -15.12
C THR A 43 -0.81 -9.92 -14.55
N GLY A 44 -1.34 -11.13 -14.35
CA GLY A 44 -0.54 -12.29 -13.95
C GLY A 44 0.55 -12.63 -14.98
N ALA A 45 0.20 -12.66 -16.27
CA ALA A 45 1.14 -12.91 -17.35
C ALA A 45 2.21 -11.80 -17.47
N HIS A 46 1.80 -10.53 -17.35
CA HIS A 46 2.73 -9.39 -17.34
C HIS A 46 3.68 -9.44 -16.14
N SER A 47 3.19 -9.81 -14.97
CA SER A 47 4.00 -9.98 -13.75
C SER A 47 5.01 -11.11 -13.88
N GLN A 48 4.63 -12.22 -14.51
CA GLN A 48 5.55 -13.34 -14.78
C GLN A 48 6.65 -12.93 -15.78
N ALA A 49 6.32 -12.21 -16.84
CA ALA A 49 7.30 -11.68 -17.78
C ALA A 49 8.28 -10.70 -17.10
N TYR A 50 7.77 -9.83 -16.23
CA TYR A 50 8.57 -8.92 -15.42
C TYR A 50 9.53 -9.68 -14.47
N HIS A 51 9.04 -10.62 -13.67
CA HIS A 51 9.89 -11.35 -12.74
C HIS A 51 10.89 -12.27 -13.46
N GLY A 52 10.52 -12.87 -14.59
CA GLY A 52 11.46 -13.65 -15.41
C GLY A 52 12.61 -12.79 -15.94
N SER A 53 12.33 -11.54 -16.30
CA SER A 53 13.34 -10.60 -16.78
C SER A 53 14.22 -10.02 -15.67
N VAL A 54 13.64 -9.67 -14.53
CA VAL A 54 14.41 -9.24 -13.35
C VAL A 54 15.27 -10.39 -12.78
N GLY A 55 14.75 -11.61 -12.77
CA GLY A 55 15.46 -12.80 -12.32
C GLY A 55 16.73 -13.07 -13.14
N SER A 56 16.65 -12.96 -14.47
CA SER A 56 17.82 -13.15 -15.33
C SER A 56 18.85 -12.02 -15.22
N ILE A 57 18.41 -10.79 -14.97
CA ILE A 57 19.29 -9.65 -14.65
C ILE A 57 20.03 -9.93 -13.34
N ASN A 58 19.31 -10.28 -12.28
CA ASN A 58 19.90 -10.54 -10.96
C ASN A 58 20.90 -11.69 -10.99
N ALA A 59 20.57 -12.80 -11.66
CA ALA A 59 21.46 -13.95 -11.80
C ALA A 59 22.79 -13.57 -12.47
N ARG A 60 22.76 -12.72 -13.50
CA ARG A 60 23.96 -12.23 -14.18
C ARG A 60 24.74 -11.21 -13.36
N LEU A 61 24.05 -10.29 -12.67
CA LEU A 61 24.69 -9.31 -11.78
C LEU A 61 25.36 -9.95 -10.57
N GLN A 62 24.88 -11.12 -10.12
CA GLN A 62 25.47 -11.86 -9.01
C GLN A 62 26.83 -12.49 -9.38
N VAL A 63 26.97 -12.97 -10.63
CA VAL A 63 28.25 -13.49 -11.15
C VAL A 63 29.22 -12.34 -11.49
N GLY A 64 28.68 -11.13 -11.67
CA GLY A 64 29.42 -9.98 -12.17
C GLY A 64 29.35 -9.90 -13.69
N THR A 65 29.26 -8.68 -14.21
CA THR A 65 29.15 -8.40 -15.65
C THR A 65 29.97 -7.16 -15.99
N THR A 66 30.31 -6.99 -17.26
CA THR A 66 30.89 -5.75 -17.72
C THR A 66 29.92 -4.58 -17.45
N PRO A 67 30.44 -3.43 -16.98
CA PRO A 67 29.66 -2.19 -16.85
C PRO A 67 28.92 -1.87 -18.16
N GLY A 68 27.59 -1.66 -18.07
CA GLY A 68 26.79 -1.28 -19.25
C GLY A 68 26.54 -2.39 -20.26
N ASN A 69 26.58 -3.67 -19.85
CA ASN A 69 26.30 -4.81 -20.72
C ASN A 69 24.97 -4.63 -21.51
N PRO A 70 25.00 -4.61 -22.87
CA PRO A 70 23.82 -4.32 -23.69
C PRO A 70 22.71 -5.37 -23.53
N TYR A 71 23.06 -6.63 -23.24
CA TYR A 71 22.06 -7.68 -22.98
C TYR A 71 21.24 -7.37 -21.72
N LEU A 72 21.88 -6.88 -20.65
CA LEU A 72 21.19 -6.50 -19.42
C LEU A 72 20.35 -5.24 -19.60
N VAL A 73 20.82 -4.29 -20.40
CA VAL A 73 20.05 -3.10 -20.77
C VAL A 73 18.80 -3.51 -21.56
N GLN A 74 18.93 -4.44 -22.51
CA GLN A 74 17.78 -4.98 -23.26
C GLN A 74 16.78 -5.68 -22.33
N GLN A 75 17.27 -6.52 -21.40
CA GLN A 75 16.40 -7.22 -20.46
C GLN A 75 15.70 -6.25 -19.49
N TRP A 76 16.38 -5.17 -19.09
CA TRP A 76 15.81 -4.10 -18.29
C TRP A 76 14.72 -3.35 -19.07
N ASN A 77 14.91 -3.08 -20.36
CA ASN A 77 13.88 -2.50 -21.22
C ASN A 77 12.64 -3.40 -21.34
N VAL A 78 12.83 -4.72 -21.44
CA VAL A 78 11.73 -5.69 -21.42
C VAL A 78 10.99 -5.64 -20.08
N SER A 79 11.72 -5.57 -18.96
CA SER A 79 11.15 -5.45 -17.61
C SER A 79 10.33 -4.17 -17.48
N GLN A 80 10.85 -3.05 -17.97
CA GLN A 80 10.17 -1.75 -17.98
C GLN A 80 8.89 -1.77 -18.81
N SER A 81 8.93 -2.42 -19.98
CA SER A 81 7.75 -2.60 -20.85
C SER A 81 6.68 -3.46 -20.16
N ALA A 82 7.06 -4.56 -19.52
CA ALA A 82 6.15 -5.40 -18.76
C ALA A 82 5.49 -4.63 -17.61
N LEU A 83 6.24 -3.79 -16.89
CA LEU A 83 5.69 -2.96 -15.83
C LEU A 83 4.71 -1.90 -16.35
N SER A 84 5.01 -1.29 -17.51
CA SER A 84 4.09 -0.37 -18.20
C SER A 84 2.77 -1.05 -18.64
N LYS A 85 2.82 -2.34 -19.00
CA LYS A 85 1.59 -3.10 -19.27
C LYS A 85 0.75 -3.30 -18.01
N ILE A 86 1.38 -3.54 -16.86
CA ILE A 86 0.67 -3.60 -15.57
C ILE A 86 0.04 -2.25 -15.23
N ASP A 87 0.70 -1.13 -15.53
CA ASP A 87 0.08 0.21 -15.39
C ASP A 87 -1.18 0.37 -16.27
N SER A 88 -1.13 -0.14 -17.51
CA SER A 88 -2.29 -0.16 -18.41
C SER A 88 -3.41 -1.04 -17.84
N ASP A 89 -3.08 -2.17 -17.22
CA ASP A 89 -4.07 -3.03 -16.54
C ASP A 89 -4.74 -2.29 -15.38
N ILE A 90 -3.99 -1.54 -14.57
CA ILE A 90 -4.50 -0.67 -13.50
C ILE A 90 -5.46 0.38 -14.07
N ALA A 91 -5.11 1.01 -15.19
CA ALA A 91 -6.00 1.97 -15.84
C ALA A 91 -7.31 1.31 -16.33
N ARG A 92 -7.22 0.07 -16.87
CA ARG A 92 -8.39 -0.73 -17.27
C ARG A 92 -9.25 -1.16 -16.08
N MET A 93 -8.67 -1.44 -14.91
CA MET A 93 -9.46 -1.69 -13.69
C MET A 93 -10.15 -0.43 -13.19
N ASN A 94 -9.50 0.75 -13.26
CA ASN A 94 -10.12 2.02 -12.87
C ASN A 94 -11.33 2.35 -13.76
N SER A 95 -11.22 2.16 -15.07
CA SER A 95 -12.36 2.37 -15.96
C SER A 95 -13.49 1.38 -15.69
N LEU A 96 -13.16 0.10 -15.44
CA LEU A 96 -14.13 -0.92 -15.05
C LEU A 96 -14.82 -0.57 -13.73
N ALA A 97 -14.09 -0.08 -12.73
CA ALA A 97 -14.65 0.36 -11.45
C ALA A 97 -15.67 1.50 -11.64
N ASN A 98 -15.36 2.47 -12.51
CA ASN A 98 -16.30 3.55 -12.85
C ASN A 98 -17.56 3.02 -13.54
N SER A 99 -17.44 2.06 -14.46
CA SER A 99 -18.60 1.43 -15.11
C SER A 99 -19.47 0.66 -14.11
N VAL A 100 -18.86 -0.08 -13.19
CA VAL A 100 -19.56 -0.85 -12.16
C VAL A 100 -20.25 0.08 -11.16
N ALA A 101 -19.62 1.21 -10.79
CA ALA A 101 -20.25 2.24 -9.96
C ALA A 101 -21.49 2.83 -10.65
N GLY A 102 -21.43 3.04 -11.96
CA GLY A 102 -22.61 3.43 -12.76
C GLY A 102 -23.73 2.38 -12.70
N THR A 103 -23.41 1.09 -12.80
CA THR A 103 -24.39 0.00 -12.64
C THR A 103 -24.95 -0.07 -11.23
N SER A 104 -24.15 0.19 -10.19
CA SER A 104 -24.61 0.23 -8.78
C SER A 104 -25.71 1.27 -8.55
N THR A 105 -25.54 2.47 -9.12
CA THR A 105 -26.58 3.52 -9.09
C THR A 105 -27.87 3.04 -9.76
N MET A 106 -27.76 2.37 -10.90
CA MET A 106 -28.91 1.79 -11.61
C MET A 106 -29.60 0.69 -10.79
N SER A 107 -28.84 -0.15 -10.07
CA SER A 107 -29.39 -1.17 -9.18
C SER A 107 -30.17 -0.57 -8.02
N SER A 108 -29.66 0.53 -7.44
CA SER A 108 -30.35 1.26 -6.37
C SER A 108 -31.67 1.85 -6.86
N TYR A 109 -31.67 2.45 -8.05
CA TYR A 109 -32.90 2.95 -8.68
C TYR A 109 -33.91 1.82 -8.97
N LEU A 110 -33.44 0.68 -9.45
CA LEU A 110 -34.29 -0.48 -9.74
C LEU A 110 -34.91 -1.06 -8.46
N LEU A 111 -34.14 -1.13 -7.37
CA LEU A 111 -34.64 -1.55 -6.05
C LEU A 111 -35.73 -0.60 -5.56
N GLU A 112 -35.47 0.71 -5.60
CA GLU A 112 -36.43 1.73 -5.16
C GLU A 112 -37.70 1.69 -6.01
N THR A 113 -37.56 1.56 -7.33
CA THR A 113 -38.71 1.45 -8.25
C THR A 113 -39.51 0.16 -8.00
N THR A 114 -38.84 -0.95 -7.67
CA THR A 114 -39.50 -2.21 -7.33
C THR A 114 -40.29 -2.08 -6.02
N ARG A 115 -39.73 -1.40 -5.02
CA ARG A 115 -40.43 -1.09 -3.76
C ARG A 115 -41.63 -0.17 -3.97
N ALA A 116 -41.49 0.86 -4.79
CA ALA A 116 -42.57 1.77 -5.13
C ALA A 116 -43.73 1.07 -5.87
N ALA A 117 -43.43 0.02 -6.66
CA ALA A 117 -44.44 -0.73 -7.39
C ALA A 117 -45.45 -1.47 -6.48
N TYR A 118 -45.11 -1.77 -5.22
CA TYR A 118 -46.05 -2.33 -4.25
C TYR A 118 -47.13 -1.34 -3.79
N GLY A 119 -46.88 -0.02 -3.90
CA GLY A 119 -47.85 1.01 -3.52
C GLY A 119 -48.88 1.33 -4.60
N LEU A 120 -48.82 0.64 -5.75
CA LEU A 120 -49.64 0.91 -6.92
C LEU A 120 -50.97 0.16 -6.82
N SER A 121 -52.09 0.90 -6.91
CA SER A 121 -53.43 0.31 -6.84
C SER A 121 -53.78 -0.53 -8.08
N GLY A 122 -54.63 -1.55 -7.91
CA GLY A 122 -55.07 -2.43 -8.99
C GLY A 122 -54.15 -3.62 -9.30
N ALA A 123 -53.25 -3.98 -8.37
CA ALA A 123 -52.45 -5.20 -8.44
C ALA A 123 -53.26 -6.43 -7.99
N VAL A 124 -52.96 -7.60 -8.56
CA VAL A 124 -53.45 -8.90 -8.04
C VAL A 124 -52.39 -9.59 -7.19
N GLU A 125 -52.77 -10.58 -6.38
CA GLU A 125 -51.84 -11.33 -5.52
C GLU A 125 -50.67 -11.96 -6.31
N GLU A 126 -50.92 -12.34 -7.56
CA GLU A 126 -49.89 -12.88 -8.44
C GLU A 126 -48.83 -11.82 -8.80
N ASP A 127 -49.20 -10.55 -8.96
CA ASP A 127 -48.24 -9.46 -9.19
C ASP A 127 -47.36 -9.23 -7.96
N HIS A 128 -47.95 -9.29 -6.76
CA HIS A 128 -47.21 -9.15 -5.50
C HIS A 128 -46.18 -10.26 -5.32
N LYS A 129 -46.52 -11.51 -5.66
CA LYS A 129 -45.56 -12.62 -5.65
C LYS A 129 -44.42 -12.38 -6.65
N GLN A 130 -44.74 -11.87 -7.84
CA GLN A 130 -43.73 -11.57 -8.86
C GLN A 130 -42.82 -10.42 -8.44
N LEU A 131 -43.35 -9.38 -7.79
CA LEU A 131 -42.58 -8.29 -7.19
C LEU A 131 -41.67 -8.79 -6.07
N ALA A 132 -42.13 -9.70 -5.21
CA ALA A 132 -41.32 -10.27 -4.13
C ALA A 132 -40.11 -11.06 -4.68
N ILE A 133 -40.33 -11.88 -5.70
CA ILE A 133 -39.23 -12.59 -6.39
C ILE A 133 -38.27 -11.59 -7.05
N LEU A 134 -38.81 -10.57 -7.71
CA LEU A 134 -38.00 -9.55 -8.38
C LEU A 134 -37.14 -8.77 -7.39
N GLU A 135 -37.71 -8.37 -6.26
CA GLU A 135 -37.01 -7.66 -5.19
C GLU A 135 -35.85 -8.51 -4.63
N ASP A 136 -36.05 -9.80 -4.38
CA ASP A 136 -34.98 -10.71 -3.95
C ASP A 136 -33.87 -10.80 -5.01
N GLU A 137 -34.22 -10.95 -6.29
CA GLU A 137 -33.22 -11.01 -7.36
C GLU A 137 -32.45 -9.69 -7.55
N VAL A 138 -33.10 -8.54 -7.37
CA VAL A 138 -32.45 -7.22 -7.38
C VAL A 138 -31.50 -7.10 -6.20
N ASN A 139 -31.95 -7.41 -4.97
CA ASN A 139 -31.11 -7.41 -3.77
C ASN A 139 -29.87 -8.28 -3.93
N ARG A 140 -30.03 -9.50 -4.46
CA ARG A 140 -28.91 -10.40 -4.76
C ARG A 140 -27.93 -9.79 -5.76
N THR A 141 -28.43 -9.08 -6.77
CA THR A 141 -27.58 -8.44 -7.79
C THR A 141 -26.82 -7.23 -7.22
N VAL A 142 -27.45 -6.44 -6.34
CA VAL A 142 -26.78 -5.34 -5.60
C VAL A 142 -25.58 -5.88 -4.82
N VAL A 143 -25.75 -6.95 -4.04
CA VAL A 143 -24.65 -7.56 -3.26
C VAL A 143 -23.49 -8.02 -4.16
N LEU A 144 -23.79 -8.54 -5.36
CA LEU A 144 -22.76 -8.95 -6.32
C LEU A 144 -21.99 -7.75 -6.88
N ILE A 145 -22.66 -6.64 -7.15
CA ILE A 145 -22.05 -5.40 -7.63
C ILE A 145 -21.15 -4.79 -6.55
N ASP A 146 -21.62 -4.74 -5.30
CA ASP A 146 -20.84 -4.22 -4.17
C ASP A 146 -19.59 -5.07 -3.91
N ARG A 147 -19.71 -6.40 -3.97
CA ARG A 147 -18.53 -7.29 -3.90
C ARG A 147 -17.54 -6.98 -5.01
N LEU A 148 -18.03 -6.80 -6.24
CA LEU A 148 -17.18 -6.52 -7.40
C LEU A 148 -16.47 -5.17 -7.27
N LEU A 149 -17.14 -4.14 -6.75
CA LEU A 149 -16.52 -2.84 -6.45
C LEU A 149 -15.43 -2.93 -5.38
N ASN A 150 -15.70 -3.66 -4.30
CA ASN A 150 -14.72 -3.88 -3.24
C ASN A 150 -13.50 -4.65 -3.74
N GLU A 151 -13.71 -5.72 -4.51
CA GLU A 151 -12.62 -6.49 -5.13
C GLU A 151 -11.77 -5.62 -6.09
N LEU A 152 -12.41 -4.80 -6.93
CA LEU A 152 -11.70 -3.88 -7.82
C LEU A 152 -10.88 -2.85 -7.05
N SER A 153 -11.46 -2.27 -5.99
CA SER A 153 -10.79 -1.27 -5.18
C SER A 153 -9.56 -1.85 -4.46
N GLU A 154 -9.68 -3.06 -3.92
CA GLU A 154 -8.57 -3.76 -3.30
C GLU A 154 -7.48 -4.13 -4.31
N ASP A 155 -7.86 -4.64 -5.48
CA ASP A 155 -6.93 -5.00 -6.55
C ASP A 155 -6.16 -3.77 -7.08
N ILE A 156 -6.85 -2.66 -7.33
CA ILE A 156 -6.23 -1.40 -7.77
C ILE A 156 -5.21 -0.93 -6.73
N ASN A 157 -5.60 -0.84 -5.45
CA ASN A 157 -4.70 -0.38 -4.39
C ASN A 157 -3.46 -1.28 -4.23
N ARG A 158 -3.66 -2.61 -4.27
CA ARG A 158 -2.57 -3.59 -4.20
C ARG A 158 -1.62 -3.42 -5.38
N GLN A 159 -2.14 -3.33 -6.60
CA GLN A 159 -1.33 -3.21 -7.81
C GLN A 159 -0.60 -1.87 -7.92
N THR A 160 -1.24 -0.75 -7.55
CA THR A 160 -0.58 0.57 -7.51
C THR A 160 0.61 0.57 -6.55
N THR A 161 0.46 -0.03 -5.37
CA THR A 161 1.55 -0.16 -4.40
C THR A 161 2.66 -1.05 -4.94
N TYR A 162 2.31 -2.19 -5.52
CA TYR A 162 3.26 -3.11 -6.14
C TYR A 162 4.08 -2.43 -7.25
N VAL A 163 3.43 -1.79 -8.22
CA VAL A 163 4.12 -1.12 -9.35
C VAL A 163 5.03 0.00 -8.86
N SER A 164 4.61 0.78 -7.86
CA SER A 164 5.46 1.83 -7.27
C SER A 164 6.76 1.25 -6.69
N ASN A 165 6.66 0.14 -5.95
CA ASN A 165 7.83 -0.54 -5.39
C ASN A 165 8.74 -1.12 -6.49
N GLU A 166 8.15 -1.74 -7.51
CA GLU A 166 8.91 -2.32 -8.61
C GLU A 166 9.60 -1.28 -9.49
N ARG A 167 9.02 -0.09 -9.68
CA ARG A 167 9.71 1.02 -10.37
C ARG A 167 10.95 1.47 -9.62
N ASN A 168 10.88 1.55 -8.29
CA ASN A 168 12.03 1.88 -7.45
C ASN A 168 13.11 0.78 -7.54
N ASN A 169 12.68 -0.48 -7.57
CA ASN A 169 13.56 -1.64 -7.77
C ASN A 169 14.25 -1.59 -9.14
N LEU A 170 13.51 -1.37 -10.23
CA LEU A 170 14.07 -1.22 -11.58
C LEU A 170 15.05 -0.04 -11.69
N THR A 171 14.79 1.06 -11.00
CA THR A 171 15.70 2.21 -10.97
C THR A 171 17.03 1.83 -10.30
N SER A 172 16.96 1.06 -9.22
CA SER A 172 18.14 0.54 -8.52
C SER A 172 18.91 -0.49 -9.37
N LEU A 173 18.19 -1.36 -10.08
CA LEU A 173 18.77 -2.32 -11.03
C LEU A 173 19.46 -1.62 -12.20
N SER A 174 18.91 -0.52 -12.71
CA SER A 174 19.55 0.28 -13.75
C SER A 174 20.94 0.77 -13.33
N LEU A 175 21.08 1.23 -12.07
CA LEU A 175 22.38 1.62 -11.52
C LEU A 175 23.33 0.42 -11.36
N ALA A 176 22.82 -0.73 -10.93
CA ALA A 176 23.61 -1.96 -10.80
C ALA A 176 24.13 -2.44 -12.17
N ILE A 177 23.30 -2.39 -13.22
CA ILE A 177 23.70 -2.72 -14.60
C ILE A 177 24.77 -1.75 -15.11
N LYS A 178 24.64 -0.45 -14.84
CA LYS A 178 25.66 0.55 -15.20
C LYS A 178 27.01 0.24 -14.55
N ASN A 179 27.01 -0.21 -13.30
CA ASN A 179 28.23 -0.51 -12.56
C ASN A 179 28.76 -1.94 -12.81
N GLY A 180 27.96 -2.83 -13.39
CA GLY A 180 28.34 -4.22 -13.65
C GLY A 180 28.28 -5.14 -12.41
N GLU A 181 27.74 -4.67 -11.29
CA GLU A 181 27.68 -5.43 -10.04
C GLU A 181 26.45 -5.05 -9.20
N LEU A 182 25.91 -6.01 -8.46
CA LEU A 182 24.85 -5.76 -7.49
C LEU A 182 25.37 -4.84 -6.37
N LEU A 183 24.67 -3.72 -6.13
CA LEU A 183 25.07 -2.68 -5.18
C LEU A 183 25.08 -3.13 -3.70
N GLY A 184 24.56 -4.33 -3.39
CA GLY A 184 24.45 -4.88 -2.03
C GLY A 184 25.69 -5.64 -1.54
N SER A 185 26.42 -6.32 -2.43
CA SER A 185 27.63 -7.09 -2.09
C SER A 185 28.92 -6.27 -2.22
N SER A 186 28.96 -5.30 -3.14
CA SER A 186 30.13 -4.47 -3.40
C SER A 186 30.41 -3.38 -2.34
N LEU A 187 29.44 -3.04 -1.49
CA LEU A 187 29.67 -2.19 -0.30
C LEU A 187 30.31 -2.98 0.85
N ALA A 188 29.86 -4.22 1.07
CA ALA A 188 30.48 -5.11 2.05
C ALA A 188 31.91 -5.46 1.62
N ASN A 189 32.12 -5.88 0.37
CA ASN A 189 33.46 -6.21 -0.11
C ASN A 189 34.40 -5.00 -0.22
N ARG A 190 33.92 -3.76 -0.48
CA ARG A 190 34.77 -2.56 -0.39
C ARG A 190 35.10 -2.15 1.05
N ALA A 191 34.17 -2.33 1.99
CA ALA A 191 34.45 -2.10 3.41
C ALA A 191 35.47 -3.12 3.97
N PHE A 192 35.49 -4.35 3.43
CA PHE A 192 36.50 -5.36 3.77
C PHE A 192 37.83 -5.18 3.00
N ALA A 193 37.84 -4.58 1.82
CA ALA A 193 39.09 -4.26 1.10
C ALA A 193 39.86 -3.06 1.68
N THR A 194 39.22 -2.19 2.48
CA THR A 194 39.90 -1.08 3.18
C THR A 194 40.33 -1.44 4.61
N ALA A 195 40.25 -2.71 5.01
CA ALA A 195 40.63 -3.19 6.34
C ALA A 195 41.79 -4.21 6.25
N ALA A 196 42.96 -3.75 5.76
CA ALA A 196 44.23 -4.40 6.03
C ALA A 196 45.00 -3.55 7.07
N PRO A 197 45.66 -4.17 8.07
CA PRO A 197 46.04 -3.51 9.32
C PRO A 197 47.36 -2.77 9.18
N ILE A 198 47.38 -1.49 9.56
CA ILE A 198 48.62 -0.78 9.89
C ILE A 198 48.81 -0.95 11.40
N ALA A 199 49.70 -1.88 11.77
CA ALA A 199 50.25 -1.95 13.11
C ALA A 199 51.39 -0.94 13.23
N THR A 200 51.34 -0.03 14.21
CA THR A 200 52.52 0.34 15.03
C THR A 200 52.15 1.27 16.21
N SER A 201 52.44 0.76 17.41
CA SER A 201 53.04 1.40 18.59
C SER A 201 52.39 2.59 19.34
N ALA A 202 51.82 2.24 20.51
CA ALA A 202 52.29 2.66 21.86
C ALA A 202 52.03 4.13 22.36
N PRO A 203 52.22 4.47 23.66
CA PRO A 203 51.11 4.48 24.64
C PRO A 203 51.03 5.72 25.58
N ILE A 204 50.11 5.65 26.56
CA ILE A 204 50.07 6.30 27.90
C ILE A 204 49.47 7.74 28.01
N ALA A 205 48.34 7.86 28.71
CA ALA A 205 48.21 8.52 30.04
C ALA A 205 46.86 9.21 30.29
N ASN A 206 46.18 8.73 31.35
CA ASN A 206 45.15 9.35 32.18
C ASN A 206 44.67 10.79 31.87
N SER A 207 43.35 10.95 31.83
CA SER A 207 42.66 11.82 32.79
C SER A 207 41.15 11.57 32.81
N ARG A 208 40.61 11.68 34.03
CA ARG A 208 39.21 11.53 34.42
C ARG A 208 38.31 12.58 33.77
N ALA A 209 37.03 12.20 33.73
CA ALA A 209 35.85 13.04 33.93
C ALA A 209 35.07 13.51 32.70
N THR A 210 33.76 13.24 32.82
CA THR A 210 32.63 14.05 32.34
C THR A 210 32.39 14.14 30.85
N ALA A 211 31.52 13.24 30.38
CA ALA A 211 30.72 13.43 29.18
C ALA A 211 29.97 14.78 29.20
N PRO A 212 30.04 15.58 28.12
CA PRO A 212 29.07 16.64 27.89
C PRO A 212 27.92 16.08 27.03
N ARG A 213 26.80 15.91 27.73
CA ARG A 213 25.41 15.99 27.29
C ARG A 213 25.22 16.47 25.84
N ALA A 214 24.88 15.53 24.96
CA ALA A 214 24.16 15.81 23.72
C ALA A 214 22.86 16.58 24.04
N ALA A 215 22.71 17.75 23.45
CA ALA A 215 21.55 18.60 23.60
C ALA A 215 20.29 17.93 23.02
N SER A 216 19.39 17.46 23.90
CA SER A 216 17.97 17.29 23.57
C SER A 216 17.34 18.66 23.32
N PRO A 217 16.43 18.81 22.33
CA PRO A 217 15.55 19.96 22.27
C PRO A 217 14.63 19.92 23.52
N GLY A 218 14.88 20.80 24.49
CA GLY A 218 13.90 21.15 25.53
C GLY A 218 13.88 20.33 26.82
N GLY A 219 14.93 19.57 27.18
CA GLY A 219 15.00 18.92 28.51
C GLY A 219 13.89 17.90 28.83
N ARG A 220 13.07 17.55 27.84
CA ARG A 220 11.98 16.56 27.98
C ARG A 220 12.56 15.16 27.80
N ARG A 221 12.24 14.27 28.73
CA ARG A 221 12.62 12.85 28.62
C ARG A 221 11.71 12.18 27.59
N PRO A 222 12.26 11.46 26.59
CA PRO A 222 11.44 10.68 25.67
C PRO A 222 10.73 9.57 26.45
N LEU A 223 9.46 9.34 26.13
CA LEU A 223 8.66 8.23 26.64
C LEU A 223 9.18 6.91 26.05
N VAL A 224 9.53 6.93 24.76
CA VAL A 224 10.07 5.79 24.03
C VAL A 224 11.14 6.28 23.07
N VAL A 225 12.26 5.54 23.01
CA VAL A 225 13.29 5.69 21.98
C VAL A 225 13.34 4.40 21.18
N ILE A 226 13.04 4.49 19.89
CA ILE A 226 13.10 3.35 18.97
C ILE A 226 14.36 3.52 18.13
N ARG A 227 15.29 2.59 18.27
CA ARG A 227 16.53 2.56 17.47
C ARG A 227 16.31 1.69 16.25
N PHE A 228 16.53 2.24 15.06
CA PHE A 228 16.51 1.49 13.80
C PHE A 228 17.93 1.10 13.41
N ASP A 229 18.58 0.33 14.27
CA ASP A 229 19.91 -0.27 14.05
C ASP A 229 19.86 -1.49 13.11
N ARG A 230 18.71 -2.15 13.01
CA ARG A 230 18.48 -3.36 12.21
C ARG A 230 17.20 -3.27 11.39
N PRO A 231 17.07 -4.02 10.28
CA PRO A 231 15.80 -4.14 9.57
C PRO A 231 14.77 -4.87 10.45
N ASN A 232 13.49 -4.52 10.32
CA ASN A 232 12.36 -5.13 11.05
C ASN A 232 12.48 -5.06 12.59
N VAL A 233 12.76 -3.87 13.13
CA VAL A 233 12.75 -3.66 14.58
C VAL A 233 11.34 -3.88 15.13
N GLN A 234 11.21 -4.79 16.09
CA GLN A 234 9.95 -5.10 16.78
C GLN A 234 9.66 -4.06 17.87
N TYR A 235 9.22 -2.86 17.47
CA TYR A 235 8.95 -1.75 18.40
C TYR A 235 7.50 -1.64 18.86
N GLN A 236 6.58 -2.35 18.20
CA GLN A 236 5.13 -2.15 18.35
C GLN A 236 4.63 -2.46 19.76
N GLN A 237 5.09 -3.56 20.37
CA GLN A 237 4.66 -3.96 21.72
C GLN A 237 5.13 -2.98 22.79
N ALA A 238 6.41 -2.58 22.73
CA ALA A 238 6.99 -1.61 23.64
C ALA A 238 6.30 -0.24 23.51
N LEU A 239 6.04 0.20 22.28
CA LEU A 239 5.33 1.44 21.97
C LEU A 239 3.91 1.45 22.53
N TYR A 240 3.15 0.37 22.30
CA TYR A 240 1.77 0.25 22.77
C TYR A 240 1.68 0.32 24.30
N SER A 241 2.52 -0.45 25.00
CA SER A 241 2.53 -0.46 26.47
C SER A 241 2.85 0.92 27.06
N ALA A 242 3.77 1.65 26.44
CA ALA A 242 4.18 2.99 26.87
C ALA A 242 3.08 4.03 26.62
N VAL A 243 2.45 4.00 25.44
CA VAL A 243 1.35 4.91 25.08
C VAL A 243 0.13 4.66 25.94
N ASN A 244 -0.25 3.39 26.16
CA ASN A 244 -1.39 3.05 26.99
C ASN A 244 -1.19 3.51 28.44
N ARG A 245 0.02 3.30 29.01
CA ARG A 245 0.37 3.80 30.35
C ARG A 245 0.34 5.33 30.42
N ALA A 246 0.74 6.03 29.35
CA ALA A 246 0.68 7.48 29.29
C ALA A 246 -0.78 7.97 29.24
N LEU A 247 -1.64 7.34 28.45
CA LEU A 247 -3.07 7.68 28.32
C LEU A 247 -3.86 7.35 29.59
N GLN A 248 -3.55 6.24 30.28
CA GLN A 248 -4.13 5.91 31.59
C GLN A 248 -3.85 6.99 32.64
N ARG A 249 -2.66 7.59 32.60
CA ARG A 249 -2.29 8.69 33.51
C ARG A 249 -2.85 10.04 33.06
N ARG A 250 -2.92 10.28 31.74
CA ARG A 250 -3.40 11.53 31.14
C ARG A 250 -4.23 11.23 29.90
N PRO A 251 -5.57 11.12 30.04
CA PRO A 251 -6.45 10.80 28.92
C PRO A 251 -6.43 11.82 27.77
N GLN A 252 -6.05 13.07 28.06
CA GLN A 252 -5.93 14.16 27.08
C GLN A 252 -4.48 14.39 26.59
N ALA A 253 -3.55 13.47 26.86
CA ALA A 253 -2.15 13.63 26.45
C ALA A 253 -2.02 13.71 24.92
N GLY A 254 -1.20 14.68 24.47
CA GLY A 254 -0.70 14.73 23.11
C GLY A 254 0.66 14.06 23.02
N PHE A 255 1.14 13.81 21.80
CA PHE A 255 2.44 13.22 21.56
C PHE A 255 3.21 13.97 20.49
N ASP A 256 4.52 14.14 20.69
CA ASP A 256 5.43 14.66 19.68
C ASP A 256 6.34 13.50 19.24
N LEU A 257 6.27 13.15 17.96
CA LEU A 257 7.07 12.11 17.33
C LEU A 257 8.22 12.77 16.58
N VAL A 258 9.45 12.54 17.04
CA VAL A 258 10.66 13.17 16.50
C VAL A 258 11.51 12.12 15.81
N ALA A 259 11.67 12.25 14.50
CA ALA A 259 12.66 11.50 13.72
C ALA A 259 14.04 12.08 13.98
N VAL A 260 14.98 11.26 14.47
CA VAL A 260 16.37 11.65 14.72
C VAL A 260 17.25 10.94 13.71
N ALA A 261 17.79 11.70 12.75
CA ALA A 261 18.70 11.18 11.76
C ALA A 261 20.15 11.21 12.27
N ALA A 262 20.89 10.13 12.05
CA ALA A 262 22.32 10.12 12.30
C ALA A 262 23.02 11.09 11.34
N ASN A 263 23.82 12.02 11.87
CA ASN A 263 24.55 13.01 11.08
C ASN A 263 26.05 12.69 10.98
N GLN A 264 26.39 11.39 10.95
CA GLN A 264 27.78 10.93 10.78
C GLN A 264 28.01 10.61 9.30
N GLY A 265 28.86 11.37 8.62
CA GLY A 265 29.24 11.12 7.22
C GLY A 265 29.14 12.32 6.30
N SER A 266 29.14 12.06 4.98
CA SER A 266 29.09 13.11 3.95
C SER A 266 27.69 13.76 3.84
N PRO A 267 27.55 14.98 3.27
CA PRO A 267 26.26 15.65 3.10
C PRO A 267 25.21 14.83 2.32
N ALA A 268 25.66 13.97 1.40
CA ALA A 268 24.78 13.05 0.69
C ALA A 268 24.25 11.92 1.60
N GLN A 269 25.12 11.39 2.48
CA GLN A 269 24.75 10.34 3.44
C GLN A 269 23.80 10.87 4.52
N SER A 270 24.02 12.09 5.02
CA SER A 270 23.12 12.72 6.01
C SER A 270 21.74 13.00 5.41
N THR A 271 21.65 13.35 4.12
CA THR A 271 20.38 13.51 3.40
C THR A 271 19.64 12.18 3.26
N VAL A 272 20.33 11.10 2.94
CA VAL A 272 19.73 9.76 2.88
C VAL A 272 19.29 9.29 4.27
N ALA A 273 20.09 9.52 5.31
CA ALA A 273 19.77 9.20 6.70
C ALA A 273 18.53 9.97 7.17
N ALA A 274 18.42 11.27 6.85
CA ALA A 274 17.25 12.11 7.15
C ALA A 274 15.98 11.58 6.48
N ASN A 275 16.05 11.22 5.20
CA ASN A 275 14.92 10.64 4.48
C ASN A 275 14.51 9.27 5.06
N ARG A 276 15.46 8.43 5.45
CA ARG A 276 15.17 7.14 6.12
C ARG A 276 14.55 7.34 7.50
N ALA A 277 15.08 8.26 8.31
CA ALA A 277 14.53 8.57 9.64
C ALA A 277 13.09 9.07 9.54
N LYS A 278 12.79 9.91 8.53
CA LYS A 278 11.43 10.39 8.26
C LYS A 278 10.46 9.24 7.91
N ARG A 279 10.84 8.35 6.99
CA ARG A 279 10.03 7.16 6.63
C ARG A 279 9.79 6.24 7.82
N ASN A 280 10.81 6.04 8.65
CA ASN A 280 10.68 5.22 9.87
C ASN A 280 9.67 5.84 10.84
N ALA A 281 9.73 7.17 11.03
CA ALA A 281 8.77 7.88 11.87
C ALA A 281 7.34 7.85 11.30
N GLU A 282 7.18 7.91 9.97
CA GLU A 282 5.87 7.71 9.32
C GLU A 282 5.30 6.30 9.56
N GLY A 283 6.15 5.27 9.55
CA GLY A 283 5.77 3.90 9.91
C GLY A 283 5.32 3.77 11.37
N VAL A 284 6.03 4.42 12.29
CA VAL A 284 5.65 4.48 13.71
C VAL A 284 4.33 5.24 13.89
N LEU A 285 4.13 6.35 13.18
CA LEU A 285 2.89 7.11 13.20
C LEU A 285 1.69 6.28 12.72
N ARG A 286 1.86 5.51 11.64
CA ARG A 286 0.83 4.58 11.15
C ARG A 286 0.51 3.51 12.18
N SER A 287 1.54 2.97 12.85
CA SER A 287 1.35 1.99 13.92
C SER A 287 0.57 2.58 15.09
N LEU A 288 0.85 3.82 15.49
CA LEU A 288 0.10 4.54 16.53
C LEU A 288 -1.37 4.77 16.13
N SER A 289 -1.60 5.15 14.87
CA SER A 289 -2.96 5.33 14.33
C SER A 289 -3.74 4.01 14.30
N GLY A 290 -3.11 2.90 13.91
CA GLY A 290 -3.74 1.57 13.92
C GLY A 290 -4.08 1.06 15.32
N MET A 291 -3.42 1.58 16.35
CA MET A 291 -3.69 1.27 17.75
C MET A 291 -4.77 2.18 18.38
N GLY A 292 -5.39 3.06 17.59
CA GLY A 292 -6.50 3.92 18.01
C GLY A 292 -6.11 5.31 18.51
N LEU A 293 -4.84 5.73 18.36
CA LEU A 293 -4.44 7.10 18.68
C LEU A 293 -4.76 8.04 17.51
N PRO A 294 -5.60 9.08 17.67
CA PRO A 294 -5.93 10.01 16.59
C PRO A 294 -4.70 10.77 16.10
N LEU A 295 -4.51 10.86 14.78
CA LEU A 295 -3.38 11.55 14.14
C LEU A 295 -3.24 13.01 14.61
N GLN A 296 -4.37 13.68 14.90
CA GLN A 296 -4.40 15.05 15.41
C GLN A 296 -3.69 15.22 16.76
N ARG A 297 -3.59 14.15 17.55
CA ARG A 297 -2.90 14.15 18.84
C ARG A 297 -1.39 13.93 18.69
N VAL A 298 -0.90 13.64 17.49
CA VAL A 298 0.51 13.34 17.23
C VAL A 298 1.10 14.39 16.29
N ARG A 299 2.14 15.09 16.72
CA ARG A 299 2.91 16.00 15.84
C ARG A 299 4.17 15.30 15.37
N LEU A 300 4.40 15.27 14.06
CA LEU A 300 5.64 14.76 13.50
C LEU A 300 6.67 15.89 13.38
N SER A 301 7.91 15.62 13.76
CA SER A 301 9.06 16.51 13.59
C SER A 301 10.29 15.72 13.22
N ALA A 302 11.28 16.36 12.60
CA ALA A 302 12.53 15.71 12.21
C ALA A 302 13.72 16.59 12.59
N ILE A 303 14.77 15.97 13.12
CA ILE A 303 16.02 16.61 13.49
C ILE A 303 17.19 15.73 13.08
N SER A 304 18.34 16.36 12.82
CA SER A 304 19.61 15.66 12.62
C SER A 304 20.45 15.76 13.89
N SER A 305 21.03 14.66 14.34
CA SER A 305 21.88 14.61 15.53
C SER A 305 23.24 14.03 15.19
N GLY A 306 24.31 14.72 15.58
CA GLY A 306 25.68 14.20 15.49
C GLY A 306 26.00 13.15 16.56
N GLN A 307 25.13 12.99 17.56
CA GLN A 307 25.32 12.13 18.71
C GLN A 307 24.61 10.78 18.55
N ALA A 308 23.72 10.66 17.57
CA ALA A 308 23.07 9.42 17.21
C ALA A 308 23.95 8.63 16.23
N SER A 309 24.29 7.39 16.57
CA SER A 309 25.05 6.48 15.70
C SER A 309 24.16 5.77 14.66
N SER A 310 22.84 5.75 14.88
CA SER A 310 21.85 5.19 13.96
C SER A 310 20.60 6.08 13.90
N ASN A 311 19.70 5.81 12.96
CA ASN A 311 18.44 6.54 12.89
C ASN A 311 17.53 6.11 14.04
N GLU A 312 17.02 7.07 14.80
CA GLU A 312 16.17 6.84 15.96
C GLU A 312 14.83 7.57 15.79
N VAL A 313 13.78 7.07 16.43
CA VAL A 313 12.49 7.74 16.53
C VAL A 313 12.14 7.90 18.00
N HIS A 314 11.96 9.14 18.43
CA HIS A 314 11.69 9.48 19.82
C HIS A 314 10.22 9.91 19.95
N LEU A 315 9.53 9.33 20.91
CA LEU A 315 8.17 9.73 21.26
C LEU A 315 8.22 10.52 22.56
N TYR A 316 7.67 11.73 22.55
CA TYR A 316 7.51 12.58 23.73
C TYR A 316 6.03 12.76 24.05
N VAL A 317 5.72 12.93 25.32
CA VAL A 317 4.37 13.31 25.78
C VAL A 317 4.29 14.83 25.86
N ARG A 318 3.18 15.38 25.41
CA ARG A 318 2.80 16.79 25.50
C ARG A 318 1.70 17.00 26.52
#